data_AF-D9PIQ7-F1
#
_entry.id   AF-D9PIQ7-F1
#
_cell.length_a   1.000
_cell.length_b   1.000
_cell.length_c   1.000
_cell.angle_alpha   90.00
_cell.angle_beta   90.00
_cell.angle_gamma   90.00
#
_symmetry.space_group_name_H-M   'P 1'
#
loop_
_entity.id
_entity.type
_entity.pdbx_description
1 polymer ?
#
loop_
_entity_poly.entity_id
_entity_poly.type
_entity_poly.pdbx_seq_one_letter_code
_entity_poly.pdbx_strand_id
1 'polypeptide(L)'
;MLREVPKPRRADGVKTLLFLSRIHPKKGLDILLRAWGRLQGRYQDWRIEVVGPDNEGYLTAMQELAVELRLERVEFRGPLFGTDKLAAYANADAYVLPSWSENFGYTVAEALAAGTPVITTRETPWSVLEREGCGWWIDTGLDSLTVCLDEVLSTPARSSTG
;
A
#
# COMPACT_ATOMS: atom_id res chain seq x y z
N MET A 1 8.67 21.11 13.06
CA MET A 1 9.36 19.80 13.15
C MET A 1 8.35 18.81 13.73
N LEU A 2 7.61 18.10 12.88
CA LEU A 2 6.66 17.07 13.34
C LEU A 2 7.50 15.95 13.94
N ARG A 3 7.32 15.67 15.24
CA ARG A 3 7.98 14.54 15.89
C ARG A 3 7.34 13.27 15.34
N GLU A 4 8.16 12.33 14.86
CA GLU A 4 7.67 11.00 14.50
C GLU A 4 7.01 10.38 15.73
N VAL A 5 5.72 10.06 15.64
CA VAL A 5 5.04 9.26 16.67
C VAL A 5 5.39 7.81 16.38
N PRO A 6 6.13 7.10 17.25
CA PRO A 6 6.46 5.70 17.04
C PRO A 6 5.17 4.89 16.99
N LYS A 7 4.93 4.16 15.90
CA LYS A 7 3.80 3.24 15.80
C LYS A 7 4.10 1.97 16.61
N PRO A 8 3.13 1.43 17.38
CA PRO A 8 3.33 0.19 18.10
C PRO A 8 3.61 -0.94 17.10
N ARG A 9 4.72 -1.65 17.30
CA ARG A 9 5.11 -2.76 16.43
C ARG A 9 4.14 -3.92 16.62
N ARG A 10 3.68 -4.52 15.52
CA ARG A 10 2.89 -5.76 15.61
C ARG A 10 3.71 -6.86 16.30
N ALA A 11 3.00 -7.71 17.05
CA ALA A 11 3.62 -8.79 17.84
C ALA A 11 4.34 -9.83 16.97
N ASP A 12 3.93 -9.98 15.71
CA ASP A 12 4.55 -10.88 14.73
C ASP A 12 5.83 -10.32 14.08
N GLY A 13 6.10 -9.01 14.24
CA GLY A 13 7.23 -8.33 13.61
C GLY A 13 7.12 -8.18 12.08
N VAL A 14 5.97 -8.51 11.49
CA VAL A 14 5.74 -8.45 10.04
C VAL A 14 5.15 -7.10 9.66
N LYS A 15 5.81 -6.41 8.73
CA LYS A 15 5.39 -5.11 8.19
C LYS A 15 4.26 -5.27 7.18
N THR A 16 3.34 -4.30 7.16
CA THR A 16 2.17 -4.33 6.26
C THR A 16 2.27 -3.22 5.21
N LEU A 17 2.23 -3.64 3.95
CA LEU A 17 1.93 -2.78 2.80
C LEU A 17 0.41 -2.83 2.53
N LEU A 18 -0.29 -1.75 2.80
CA LEU A 18 -1.75 -1.67 2.70
C LEU A 18 -2.18 -1.14 1.33
N PHE A 19 -3.00 -1.91 0.62
CA PHE A 19 -3.84 -1.42 -0.47
C PHE A 19 -5.27 -1.29 0.06
N LEU A 20 -5.81 -0.06 0.09
CA LEU A 20 -7.18 0.20 0.52
C LEU A 20 -7.87 1.13 -0.48
N SER A 21 -8.79 0.58 -1.26
CA SER A 21 -9.67 1.30 -2.19
C SER A 21 -10.76 0.36 -2.71
N ARG A 22 -11.72 0.85 -3.49
CA ARG A 22 -12.60 -0.06 -4.26
C ARG A 22 -11.73 -0.93 -5.18
N ILE A 23 -11.97 -2.24 -5.18
CA ILE A 23 -11.27 -3.18 -6.07
C ILE A 23 -11.74 -2.91 -7.50
N HIS A 24 -10.87 -2.30 -8.31
CA HIS A 24 -11.19 -1.85 -9.66
C HIS A 24 -9.91 -1.70 -10.50
N PRO A 25 -9.91 -2.00 -11.83
CA PRO A 25 -8.72 -1.95 -12.69
C PRO A 25 -7.96 -0.62 -12.62
N LYS A 26 -8.68 0.52 -12.61
CA LYS A 26 -8.09 1.86 -12.49
C LYS A 26 -7.23 2.07 -11.23
N LYS A 27 -7.40 1.27 -10.18
CA LYS A 27 -6.65 1.42 -8.93
C LYS A 27 -5.29 0.70 -8.95
N GLY A 28 -5.00 -0.07 -10.00
CA GLY A 28 -3.70 -0.70 -10.23
C GLY A 28 -3.37 -1.86 -9.30
N LEU A 29 -4.37 -2.58 -8.79
CA LEU A 29 -4.10 -3.75 -7.94
C LEU A 29 -3.31 -4.84 -8.68
N ASP A 30 -3.55 -5.01 -9.98
CA ASP A 30 -2.83 -5.95 -10.83
C ASP A 30 -1.33 -5.64 -10.91
N ILE A 31 -0.96 -4.37 -11.08
CA ILE A 31 0.44 -3.96 -11.13
C ILE A 31 1.12 -4.08 -9.76
N LEU A 32 0.39 -3.85 -8.67
CA LEU A 32 0.88 -4.11 -7.32
C LEU A 32 1.21 -5.59 -7.12
N LEU A 33 0.29 -6.50 -7.49
CA LEU A 33 0.49 -7.94 -7.35
C LEU A 33 1.68 -8.43 -8.20
N ARG A 34 1.81 -7.92 -9.44
CA ARG A 34 2.96 -8.24 -10.31
C ARG A 34 4.28 -7.72 -9.76
N ALA A 35 4.31 -6.50 -9.22
CA ALA A 35 5.50 -5.93 -8.59
C ALA A 35 5.89 -6.74 -7.35
N TRP A 36 4.91 -7.11 -6.51
CA TRP A 36 5.13 -7.97 -5.34
C TRP A 36 5.72 -9.33 -5.73
N GLY A 37 5.21 -9.96 -6.79
CA GLY A 37 5.74 -11.23 -7.29
C GLY A 37 7.23 -11.19 -7.65
N ARG A 38 7.75 -10.02 -8.07
CA ARG A 38 9.18 -9.81 -8.34
C ARG A 38 10.03 -9.64 -7.06
N LEU A 39 9.41 -9.27 -5.94
CA LEU A 39 10.09 -8.79 -4.74
C LEU A 39 9.94 -9.72 -3.52
N GLN A 40 8.83 -10.45 -3.40
CA GLN A 40 8.45 -11.19 -2.19
C GLN A 40 9.52 -12.16 -1.66
N GLY A 41 10.34 -12.75 -2.52
CA GLY A 41 11.42 -13.66 -2.12
C GLY A 41 12.55 -12.99 -1.34
N ARG A 42 12.75 -11.68 -1.54
CA ARG A 42 13.75 -10.87 -0.83
C ARG A 42 13.23 -10.30 0.49
N TYR A 43 11.91 -10.10 0.61
CA TYR A 43 11.28 -9.38 1.71
C TYR A 43 10.27 -10.28 2.44
N GLN A 44 10.78 -11.19 3.28
CA GLN A 44 9.97 -12.15 4.03
C GLN A 44 9.30 -11.55 5.28
N ASP A 45 9.77 -10.38 5.71
CA ASP A 45 9.25 -9.60 6.84
C ASP A 45 8.12 -8.64 6.43
N TRP A 46 7.59 -8.78 5.21
CA TRP A 46 6.50 -7.96 4.68
C TRP A 46 5.33 -8.81 4.19
N ARG A 47 4.12 -8.24 4.31
CA ARG A 47 2.88 -8.73 3.70
C ARG A 47 2.14 -7.61 2.98
N ILE A 48 1.23 -8.00 2.09
CA ILE A 48 0.23 -7.11 1.49
C ILE A 48 -1.13 -7.39 2.12
N GLU A 49 -1.80 -6.33 2.56
CA GLU A 49 -3.23 -6.38 2.90
C GLU A 49 -4.01 -5.62 1.81
N VAL A 50 -4.90 -6.31 1.10
CA VAL A 50 -5.80 -5.77 0.09
C VAL A 50 -7.19 -5.63 0.70
N VAL A 51 -7.68 -4.40 0.83
CA VAL A 51 -8.91 -4.08 1.54
C VAL A 51 -9.83 -3.25 0.65
N GLY A 52 -11.06 -3.71 0.47
CA GLY A 52 -12.07 -2.88 -0.18
C GLY A 52 -13.28 -3.62 -0.72
N PRO A 53 -14.31 -2.88 -1.12
CA PRO A 53 -15.45 -3.46 -1.82
C PRO A 53 -15.08 -3.81 -3.26
N ASP A 54 -15.61 -4.94 -3.75
CA ASP A 54 -15.64 -5.28 -5.16
C ASP A 54 -17.08 -5.23 -5.66
N ASN A 55 -17.35 -4.29 -6.58
CA ASN A 55 -18.69 -4.09 -7.13
C ASN A 55 -18.83 -4.67 -8.54
N GLU A 56 -17.74 -5.10 -9.17
CA GLU A 56 -17.66 -5.43 -10.60
C GLU A 56 -17.04 -6.82 -10.85
N GLY A 57 -16.71 -7.57 -9.81
CA GLY A 57 -16.14 -8.93 -9.90
C GLY A 57 -14.64 -8.94 -10.19
N TYR A 58 -13.95 -7.81 -10.07
CA TYR A 58 -12.52 -7.72 -10.36
C TYR A 58 -11.66 -8.45 -9.31
N LEU A 59 -12.17 -8.64 -8.09
CA LEU A 59 -11.46 -9.32 -7.01
C LEU A 59 -11.10 -10.76 -7.38
N THR A 60 -12.01 -11.49 -8.02
CA THR A 60 -11.77 -12.88 -8.43
C THR A 60 -10.57 -12.96 -9.37
N ALA A 61 -10.50 -12.08 -10.38
CA ALA A 61 -9.36 -12.03 -11.29
C ALA A 61 -8.03 -11.69 -10.58
N MET A 62 -8.08 -10.87 -9.52
CA MET A 62 -6.89 -10.53 -8.73
C MET A 62 -6.45 -11.66 -7.82
N GLN A 63 -7.39 -12.43 -7.27
CA GLN A 63 -7.09 -13.65 -6.51
C GLN A 63 -6.49 -14.73 -7.42
N GLU A 64 -7.04 -14.93 -8.61
CA GLU A 64 -6.50 -15.84 -9.64
C GLU A 64 -5.09 -15.41 -10.06
N LEU A 65 -4.87 -14.11 -10.31
CA LEU A 65 -3.55 -13.57 -10.61
C LEU A 65 -2.55 -13.81 -9.46
N ALA A 66 -2.98 -13.66 -8.21
CA ALA A 66 -2.13 -13.95 -7.06
C ALA A 66 -1.72 -15.43 -7.00
N VAL A 67 -2.63 -16.35 -7.35
CA VAL A 67 -2.33 -17.79 -7.47
C VAL A 67 -1.37 -18.08 -8.62
N GLU A 68 -1.62 -17.50 -9.80
CA GLU A 68 -0.77 -17.64 -10.99
C GLU A 68 0.68 -17.22 -10.70
N LEU A 69 0.83 -16.07 -10.03
CA LEU A 69 2.12 -15.51 -9.64
C LEU A 69 2.74 -16.19 -8.41
N ARG A 70 2.06 -17.18 -7.81
CA ARG A 70 2.47 -17.88 -6.58
C ARG A 70 2.81 -16.89 -5.46
N LEU A 71 1.94 -15.90 -5.26
CA LEU A 71 2.14 -14.89 -4.23
C LEU A 71 1.88 -15.50 -2.84
N GLU A 72 2.84 -15.29 -1.95
CA GLU A 72 2.70 -15.54 -0.53
C GLU A 72 2.45 -14.21 0.19
N ARG A 73 1.88 -14.29 1.40
CA ARG A 73 1.67 -13.13 2.28
C ARG A 73 0.85 -12.00 1.63
N VAL A 74 -0.14 -12.35 0.83
CA VAL A 74 -1.16 -11.43 0.29
C VAL A 74 -2.51 -11.83 0.87
N GLU A 75 -3.14 -10.91 1.61
CA GLU A 75 -4.44 -11.13 2.23
C GLU A 75 -5.50 -10.24 1.59
N PHE A 76 -6.58 -10.84 1.10
CA PHE A 76 -7.73 -10.10 0.57
C PHE A 76 -8.83 -10.02 1.62
N ARG A 77 -9.35 -8.82 1.86
CA ARG A 77 -10.37 -8.52 2.86
C ARG A 77 -11.48 -7.68 2.24
N GLY A 78 -12.69 -7.87 2.76
CA GLY A 78 -13.84 -7.01 2.40
C GLY A 78 -13.64 -5.55 2.84
N PRO A 79 -14.63 -4.68 2.56
CA PRO A 79 -14.54 -3.28 2.92
C PRO A 79 -14.46 -3.07 4.44
N LEU A 80 -13.62 -2.12 4.86
CA LEU A 80 -13.56 -1.63 6.24
C LEU A 80 -14.16 -0.22 6.33
N PHE A 81 -14.71 0.11 7.50
CA PHE A 81 -15.38 1.38 7.78
C PHE A 81 -14.98 1.93 9.15
N GLY A 82 -15.24 3.22 9.37
CA GLY A 82 -15.08 3.86 10.67
C GLY A 82 -13.71 3.62 11.31
N THR A 83 -13.72 3.18 12.57
CA THR A 83 -12.52 2.91 13.37
C THR A 83 -11.63 1.83 12.76
N ASP A 84 -12.20 0.81 12.13
CA ASP A 84 -11.42 -0.30 11.56
C ASP A 84 -10.63 0.15 10.34
N LYS A 85 -11.22 1.03 9.52
CA LYS A 85 -10.54 1.65 8.38
C LYS A 85 -9.38 2.54 8.85
N LEU A 86 -9.62 3.37 9.87
CA LEU A 86 -8.58 4.22 10.46
C LEU A 86 -7.45 3.38 11.08
N ALA A 87 -7.80 2.30 11.78
CA ALA A 87 -6.85 1.37 12.36
C ALA A 87 -6.02 0.65 11.28
N ALA A 88 -6.63 0.27 10.16
CA ALA A 88 -5.91 -0.32 9.03
C ALA A 88 -4.82 0.61 8.51
N TYR A 89 -5.14 1.89 8.27
CA TYR A 89 -4.12 2.87 7.89
C TYR A 89 -3.06 3.03 8.98
N ALA A 90 -3.48 3.30 10.23
CA ALA A 90 -2.56 3.58 11.33
C ALA A 90 -1.59 2.42 11.58
N ASN A 91 -2.04 1.17 11.41
CA ASN A 91 -1.23 -0.03 11.62
C ASN A 91 -0.40 -0.44 10.41
N ALA A 92 -0.57 0.19 9.24
CA ALA A 92 0.25 -0.08 8.06
C ALA A 92 1.58 0.67 8.13
N ASP A 93 2.63 0.03 7.63
CA ASP A 93 3.97 0.60 7.51
C ASP A 93 4.07 1.49 6.26
N ALA A 94 3.32 1.13 5.21
CA ALA A 94 3.12 1.96 4.02
C ALA A 94 1.74 1.71 3.43
N TYR A 95 1.16 2.73 2.81
CA TYR A 95 -0.04 2.65 1.99
C TYR A 95 0.35 2.75 0.52
N VAL A 96 -0.25 1.92 -0.34
CA VAL A 96 0.02 1.91 -1.78
C VAL A 96 -1.26 1.99 -2.59
N LEU A 97 -1.30 2.96 -3.51
CA LEU A 97 -2.37 3.14 -4.47
C LEU A 97 -1.76 3.51 -5.83
N PRO A 98 -1.37 2.51 -6.64
CA PRO A 98 -0.73 2.75 -7.92
C PRO A 98 -1.80 3.03 -9.00
N SER A 99 -2.65 4.02 -8.73
CA SER A 99 -3.81 4.32 -9.55
C SER A 99 -3.41 4.85 -10.93
N TRP A 100 -4.20 4.52 -11.94
CA TRP A 100 -4.10 5.06 -13.29
C TRP A 100 -4.80 6.41 -13.42
N SER A 101 -5.65 6.80 -12.46
CA SER A 101 -6.34 8.09 -12.44
C SER A 101 -7.09 8.30 -11.12
N GLU A 102 -6.93 9.47 -10.51
CA GLU A 102 -7.76 9.94 -9.39
C GLU A 102 -8.21 11.39 -9.58
N ASN A 103 -9.45 11.70 -9.21
CA ASN A 103 -9.87 13.11 -9.07
C ASN A 103 -9.17 13.76 -7.88
N PHE A 104 -9.18 13.08 -6.74
CA PHE A 104 -8.54 13.54 -5.50
C PHE A 104 -7.82 12.42 -4.77
N GLY A 105 -8.31 11.17 -4.83
CA GLY A 105 -7.69 10.06 -4.10
C GLY A 105 -7.89 10.20 -2.59
N TYR A 106 -9.13 10.26 -2.11
CA TYR A 106 -9.44 10.42 -0.68
C TYR A 106 -8.71 9.44 0.24
N THR A 107 -8.46 8.22 -0.23
CA THR A 107 -7.72 7.21 0.53
C THR A 107 -6.25 7.57 0.77
N VAL A 108 -5.63 8.34 -0.13
CA VAL A 108 -4.30 8.94 0.08
C VAL A 108 -4.36 9.95 1.24
N ALA A 109 -5.33 10.86 1.21
CA ALA A 109 -5.50 11.85 2.28
C ALA A 109 -5.75 11.19 3.65
N GLU A 110 -6.57 10.14 3.69
CA GLU A 110 -6.85 9.37 4.91
C GLU A 110 -5.61 8.65 5.45
N ALA A 111 -4.81 8.03 4.56
CA ALA A 111 -3.56 7.39 4.94
C ALA A 111 -2.57 8.40 5.56
N LEU A 112 -2.42 9.56 4.93
CA LEU A 112 -1.60 10.66 5.44
C LEU A 112 -2.10 11.18 6.79
N ALA A 113 -3.42 11.35 6.95
CA ALA A 113 -4.03 11.77 8.21
C ALA A 113 -3.79 10.76 9.34
N ALA A 114 -3.65 9.47 9.01
CA ALA A 114 -3.28 8.41 9.95
C ALA A 114 -1.76 8.29 10.18
N GLY A 115 -0.94 9.18 9.59
CA GLY A 115 0.52 9.15 9.71
C GLY A 115 1.17 8.00 8.95
N THR A 116 0.54 7.51 7.88
CA THR A 116 1.04 6.40 7.06
C THR A 116 1.64 6.93 5.77
N PRO A 117 2.92 6.63 5.47
CA PRO A 117 3.54 7.09 4.24
C PRO A 117 2.87 6.45 3.03
N VAL A 118 2.78 7.21 1.94
CA VAL A 118 1.99 6.83 0.76
C VAL A 118 2.88 6.59 -0.46
N ILE A 119 2.60 5.53 -1.20
CA ILE A 119 3.10 5.30 -2.56
C ILE A 119 1.92 5.49 -3.52
N THR A 120 2.00 6.47 -4.42
CA THR A 120 0.99 6.66 -5.46
C THR A 120 1.62 7.25 -6.72
N THR A 121 0.82 7.45 -7.76
CA THR A 121 1.31 7.80 -9.09
C THR A 121 1.08 9.26 -9.44
N ARG A 122 1.78 9.72 -10.47
CA ARG A 122 1.63 11.05 -11.09
C ARG A 122 0.28 11.30 -11.76
N GLU A 123 -0.53 10.26 -11.92
CA GLU A 123 -1.95 10.35 -12.32
C GLU A 123 -2.88 10.71 -11.15
N THR A 124 -2.30 11.03 -9.99
CA THR A 124 -3.00 11.53 -8.81
C THR A 124 -2.43 12.89 -8.38
N PRO A 125 -3.24 13.82 -7.84
CA PRO A 125 -2.80 15.20 -7.58
C PRO A 125 -2.03 15.35 -6.26
N TRP A 126 -1.02 14.49 -6.02
CA TRP A 126 -0.31 14.37 -4.73
C TRP A 126 1.19 14.69 -4.81
N SER A 127 1.61 15.68 -5.60
CA SER A 127 3.01 16.13 -5.68
C SER A 127 3.61 16.58 -4.34
N VAL A 128 2.76 16.87 -3.35
CA VAL A 128 3.14 17.19 -1.97
C VAL A 128 3.90 16.05 -1.27
N LEU A 129 3.70 14.78 -1.68
CA LEU A 129 4.31 13.62 -1.03
C LEU A 129 5.84 13.71 -0.99
N GLU A 130 6.45 14.00 -2.13
CA GLU A 130 7.91 14.14 -2.25
C GLU A 130 8.40 15.40 -1.54
N ARG A 131 7.65 16.51 -1.65
CA ARG A 131 8.04 17.80 -1.05
C ARG A 131 8.08 17.75 0.48
N GLU A 132 7.12 17.06 1.10
CA GLU A 132 7.01 16.98 2.56
C GLU A 132 7.66 15.71 3.13
N GLY A 133 8.24 14.86 2.29
CA GLY A 133 8.85 13.60 2.72
C GLY A 133 7.87 12.61 3.34
N CYS A 134 6.59 12.65 2.93
CA CYS A 134 5.53 11.80 3.47
C CYS A 134 5.08 10.70 2.50
N GLY A 135 5.81 10.50 1.40
CA GLY A 135 5.55 9.43 0.46
C GLY A 135 6.32 9.56 -0.86
N TRP A 136 5.93 8.73 -1.82
CA TRP A 136 6.50 8.63 -3.15
C TRP A 136 5.44 8.93 -4.21
N TRP A 137 5.76 9.81 -5.15
CA TRP A 137 4.89 10.23 -6.27
C TRP A 137 5.53 9.85 -7.60
N ILE A 138 5.26 8.62 -8.03
CA ILE A 138 6.02 7.93 -9.08
C ILE A 138 5.31 7.96 -10.44
N ASP A 139 6.03 7.66 -11.52
CA ASP A 139 5.36 7.35 -12.80
C ASP A 139 4.48 6.11 -12.67
N THR A 140 3.39 6.05 -13.44
CA THR A 140 2.57 4.84 -13.53
C THR A 140 3.34 3.70 -14.20
N GLY A 141 3.00 2.46 -13.83
CA GLY A 141 3.51 1.26 -14.46
C GLY A 141 4.29 0.34 -13.53
N LEU A 142 4.50 -0.88 -14.02
CA LEU A 142 5.07 -1.99 -13.25
C LEU A 142 6.51 -1.73 -12.81
N ASP A 143 7.36 -1.20 -13.70
CA ASP A 143 8.78 -1.02 -13.39
C ASP A 143 8.99 0.10 -12.37
N SER A 144 8.34 1.25 -12.55
CA SER A 144 8.35 2.36 -11.59
C SER A 144 7.86 1.93 -10.21
N LEU A 145 6.76 1.17 -10.14
CA LEU A 145 6.25 0.63 -8.89
C LEU A 145 7.21 -0.38 -8.28
N THR A 146 7.82 -1.26 -9.08
CA THR A 146 8.77 -2.26 -8.57
C THR A 146 9.99 -1.59 -7.94
N VAL A 147 10.56 -0.56 -8.58
CA VAL A 147 11.71 0.19 -8.04
C VAL A 147 11.35 0.88 -6.73
N CYS A 148 10.20 1.58 -6.69
CA CYS A 148 9.76 2.26 -5.49
C CYS A 148 9.46 1.28 -4.34
N LEU A 149 8.78 0.16 -4.61
CA LEU A 149 8.56 -0.88 -3.60
C LEU A 149 9.88 -1.44 -3.09
N ASP A 150 10.88 -1.66 -3.94
CA ASP A 150 12.19 -2.16 -3.50
C ASP A 150 12.83 -1.25 -2.45
N GLU A 151 12.80 0.06 -2.71
CA GLU A 151 13.25 1.10 -1.78
C GLU A 151 12.48 1.04 -0.46
N VAL A 152 11.15 1.08 -0.51
CA VAL A 152 10.30 1.07 0.70
C VAL A 152 10.52 -0.20 1.53
N LEU A 153 10.52 -1.36 0.88
CA LEU A 153 10.62 -2.66 1.55
C LEU A 153 12.00 -2.87 2.19
N SER A 154 13.06 -2.27 1.61
CA SER A 154 14.42 -2.30 2.16
C SER A 154 14.61 -1.45 3.42
N THR A 155 13.65 -0.58 3.74
CA THR A 155 13.75 0.28 4.92
C THR A 155 13.71 -0.57 6.20
N PRO A 156 14.67 -0.39 7.13
CA PRO A 156 14.65 -1.07 8.41
C PRO A 156 13.35 -0.79 9.15
N ALA A 157 12.89 -1.76 9.95
CA ALA A 157 11.79 -1.49 10.86
C ALA A 157 12.17 -0.28 11.74
N ARG A 158 11.29 0.74 11.79
CA ARG A 158 11.52 1.92 12.62
C ARG A 158 11.76 1.45 14.05
N SER A 159 12.95 1.74 14.59
CA SER A 159 13.30 1.39 15.97
C SER A 159 12.34 2.13 16.91
N SER A 160 11.56 1.36 17.67
CA SER A 160 10.78 1.87 18.78
C SER A 160 11.75 2.31 19.87
N THR A 161 12.23 3.55 19.81
CA THR A 161 12.81 4.17 21.00
C THR A 161 11.63 4.46 21.93
N GLY A 162 11.60 3.71 23.05
CA GLY A 162 10.50 3.72 24.03
C GLY A 162 10.42 4.99 24.86
#